data_AF-A0A430FT27-F1
#
_entry.id   AF-A0A430FT27-F1
#
_cell.length_a   1.000
_cell.length_b   1.000
_cell.length_c   1.000
_cell.angle_alpha   90.00
_cell.angle_beta   90.00
_cell.angle_gamma   90.00
#
_symmetry.space_group_name_H-M   'P 1'
#
loop_
_entity.id
_entity.type
_entity.pdbx_description
1 polymer ?
#
loop_
_entity_poly.entity_id
_entity_poly.type
_entity_poly.pdbx_seq_one_letter_code
_entity_poly.pdbx_strand_id
1 'polypeptide(L)'
;MKRFLQQARSTRIIISCVVIVALVCAVVATLLVHDHQVEMLEQAQQSCVQAVQNRETQIDNYWNINSSKKVSEANRNTKLDVSDPAVIDDFMRIKSETAPQAEGTCYATSTAELLEIAARYNTAAQWYEQQAKRITEQAGKILKSKEQKTLDDLKAQVNDLLSQAKDLAASAQDNQVNSAAIAQLNKAIQDALQADATRNIEAARATVQNLQHAIQAAENSLN
;
A
#
# COMPACT_ATOMS: atom_id res chain seq x y z
N MET A 1 -47.41 7.65 -84.07
CA MET A 1 -45.98 7.40 -83.79
C MET A 1 -45.31 8.32 -82.75
N LYS A 2 -45.74 9.58 -82.54
CA LYS A 2 -45.10 10.48 -81.54
C LYS A 2 -45.33 10.11 -80.05
N ARG A 3 -46.45 9.45 -79.69
CA ARG A 3 -46.77 9.09 -78.29
C ARG A 3 -45.95 7.91 -77.74
N PHE A 4 -45.55 6.95 -78.57
CA PHE A 4 -44.71 5.81 -78.16
C PHE A 4 -43.25 6.20 -77.87
N LEU A 5 -42.71 7.19 -78.60
CA LEU A 5 -41.35 7.69 -78.37
C LEU A 5 -41.24 8.56 -77.10
N GLN A 6 -42.34 9.19 -76.67
CA GLN A 6 -42.38 10.00 -75.46
C GLN A 6 -42.49 9.14 -74.19
N GLN A 7 -43.23 8.03 -74.27
CA GLN A 7 -43.40 7.07 -73.18
C GLN A 7 -42.13 6.24 -72.93
N ALA A 8 -41.41 5.83 -73.97
CA ALA A 8 -40.12 5.14 -73.82
C ALA A 8 -39.00 6.05 -73.26
N ARG A 9 -39.09 7.38 -73.47
CA ARG A 9 -38.14 8.36 -72.94
C ARG A 9 -38.38 8.65 -71.46
N SER A 10 -39.65 8.77 -71.02
CA SER A 10 -39.98 9.02 -69.62
C SER A 10 -39.66 7.82 -68.72
N THR A 11 -39.92 6.59 -69.17
CA THR A 11 -39.59 5.39 -68.38
C THR A 11 -38.08 5.19 -68.23
N ARG A 12 -37.27 5.51 -69.25
CA ARG A 12 -35.80 5.47 -69.17
C ARG A 12 -35.22 6.54 -68.23
N ILE A 13 -35.81 7.75 -68.21
CA ILE A 13 -35.40 8.83 -67.30
C ILE A 13 -35.74 8.47 -65.84
N ILE A 14 -36.94 7.93 -65.59
CA ILE A 14 -37.37 7.52 -64.25
C ILE A 14 -36.48 6.39 -63.71
N ILE A 15 -36.18 5.36 -64.52
CA ILE A 15 -35.28 4.26 -64.12
C ILE A 15 -33.87 4.79 -63.84
N SER A 16 -33.35 5.71 -64.66
CA SER A 16 -32.02 6.32 -64.44
C SER A 16 -31.95 7.13 -63.14
N CYS A 17 -32.99 7.89 -62.80
CA CYS A 17 -33.01 8.68 -61.57
C CYS A 17 -33.08 7.81 -60.30
N VAL A 18 -33.83 6.71 -60.33
CA VAL A 18 -33.94 5.78 -59.18
C VAL A 18 -32.60 5.07 -58.90
N VAL A 19 -31.86 4.67 -59.94
CA VAL A 19 -30.55 4.03 -59.78
C VAL A 19 -29.51 5.00 -59.20
N ILE A 20 -29.51 6.26 -59.62
CA ILE A 20 -28.57 7.28 -59.10
C ILE A 20 -28.86 7.56 -57.62
N VAL A 21 -30.13 7.69 -57.22
CA VAL A 21 -30.50 7.93 -55.81
C VAL A 21 -30.11 6.75 -54.93
N ALA A 22 -30.31 5.50 -55.38
CA ALA A 22 -29.91 4.31 -54.63
C ALA A 22 -28.38 4.22 -54.44
N LEU A 23 -27.60 4.58 -55.47
CA LEU A 23 -26.14 4.63 -55.38
C LEU A 23 -25.66 5.73 -54.43
N VAL A 24 -26.28 6.91 -54.45
CA VAL A 24 -25.96 8.01 -53.51
C VAL A 24 -26.30 7.62 -52.08
N CYS A 25 -27.44 6.97 -51.83
CA CYS A 25 -27.80 6.48 -50.50
C CYS A 25 -26.84 5.39 -50.00
N ALA A 26 -26.40 4.48 -50.87
CA ALA A 26 -25.41 3.46 -50.53
C ALA A 26 -24.04 4.09 -50.20
N VAL A 27 -23.59 5.07 -50.99
CA VAL A 27 -22.34 5.80 -50.75
C VAL A 27 -22.41 6.59 -49.44
N VAL A 28 -23.51 7.30 -49.17
CA VAL A 28 -23.71 8.03 -47.91
C VAL A 28 -23.76 7.07 -46.72
N ALA A 29 -24.43 5.93 -46.82
CA ALA A 29 -24.45 4.92 -45.76
C ALA A 29 -23.05 4.33 -45.50
N THR A 30 -22.26 4.06 -46.56
CA THR A 30 -20.87 3.62 -46.39
C THR A 30 -19.98 4.70 -45.79
N LEU A 31 -20.18 5.98 -46.13
CA LEU A 31 -19.43 7.09 -45.55
C LEU A 31 -19.79 7.29 -44.06
N LEU A 32 -21.06 7.21 -43.69
CA LEU A 32 -21.49 7.31 -42.29
C LEU A 32 -21.00 6.13 -41.43
N VAL A 33 -21.00 4.92 -41.98
CA VAL A 33 -20.40 3.74 -41.29
C VAL A 33 -18.89 3.88 -41.20
N HIS A 34 -18.23 4.44 -42.22
CA HIS A 34 -16.79 4.69 -42.21
C HIS A 34 -16.42 5.75 -41.16
N ASP A 35 -17.11 6.89 -41.11
CA ASP A 35 -16.87 7.94 -40.12
C ASP A 35 -17.08 7.42 -38.70
N HIS A 36 -18.12 6.59 -38.47
CA HIS A 36 -18.35 5.97 -37.18
C HIS A 36 -17.26 4.96 -36.79
N GLN A 37 -16.75 4.17 -37.74
CA GLN A 37 -15.66 3.24 -37.50
C GLN A 37 -14.32 3.96 -37.24
N VAL A 38 -14.09 5.09 -37.92
CA VAL A 38 -12.91 5.96 -37.68
C VAL A 38 -12.98 6.58 -36.29
N GLU A 39 -14.13 7.12 -35.90
CA GLU A 39 -14.34 7.68 -34.55
C GLU A 39 -14.13 6.62 -33.45
N MET A 40 -14.69 5.42 -33.63
CA MET A 40 -14.52 4.30 -32.69
C MET A 40 -13.07 3.84 -32.60
N LEU A 41 -12.34 3.84 -33.71
CA LEU A 41 -10.91 3.52 -33.72
C LEU A 41 -10.10 4.59 -32.98
N GLU A 42 -10.37 5.88 -33.22
CA GLU A 42 -9.71 6.98 -32.53
C GLU A 42 -9.96 6.94 -31.01
N GLN A 43 -11.21 6.72 -30.59
CA GLN A 43 -11.56 6.59 -29.17
C GLN A 43 -10.84 5.40 -28.51
N ALA A 44 -10.71 4.27 -29.21
CA ALA A 44 -9.97 3.12 -28.71
C ALA A 44 -8.45 3.38 -28.64
N GLN A 45 -7.89 4.12 -29.59
CA GLN A 45 -6.49 4.55 -29.55
C GLN A 45 -6.24 5.47 -28.35
N GLN A 46 -7.10 6.47 -28.14
CA GLN A 46 -7.02 7.37 -26.99
C GLN A 46 -7.15 6.60 -25.65
N SER A 47 -8.10 5.66 -25.56
CA SER A 47 -8.28 4.81 -24.37
C SER A 47 -7.05 3.95 -24.09
N CYS A 48 -6.42 3.40 -25.13
CA CYS A 48 -5.16 2.67 -25.01
C CYS A 48 -4.04 3.57 -24.48
N VAL A 49 -3.85 4.76 -25.07
CA VAL A 49 -2.83 5.73 -24.60
C VAL A 49 -3.06 6.14 -23.14
N GLN A 50 -4.31 6.40 -22.75
CA GLN A 50 -4.67 6.72 -21.37
C GLN A 50 -4.38 5.55 -20.42
N ALA A 51 -4.66 4.31 -20.82
CA ALA A 51 -4.35 3.14 -20.00
C ALA A 51 -2.84 2.97 -19.79
N VAL A 52 -2.02 3.23 -20.81
CA VAL A 52 -0.55 3.27 -20.68
C VAL A 52 -0.12 4.36 -19.70
N GLN A 53 -0.59 5.60 -19.87
CA GLN A 53 -0.25 6.72 -18.99
C GLN A 53 -0.68 6.49 -17.54
N ASN A 54 -1.87 5.91 -17.33
CA ASN A 54 -2.34 5.54 -16.01
C ASN A 54 -1.43 4.48 -15.37
N ARG A 55 -1.03 3.44 -16.12
CA ARG A 55 -0.07 2.45 -15.63
C ARG A 55 1.25 3.10 -15.20
N GLU A 56 1.83 3.97 -16.03
CA GLU A 56 3.07 4.66 -15.67
C GLU A 56 2.91 5.50 -14.40
N THR A 57 1.79 6.21 -14.26
CA THR A 57 1.46 6.94 -13.04
C THR A 57 1.40 6.02 -11.80
N GLN A 58 0.78 4.84 -11.93
CA GLN A 58 0.72 3.88 -10.82
C GLN A 58 2.07 3.23 -10.51
N ILE A 59 2.94 3.03 -11.51
CA ILE A 59 4.32 2.57 -11.32
C ILE A 59 5.11 3.60 -10.51
N ASP A 60 5.03 4.87 -10.89
CA ASP A 60 5.73 5.95 -10.18
C ASP A 60 5.24 6.05 -8.73
N ASN A 61 3.92 6.02 -8.52
CA ASN A 61 3.34 6.01 -7.18
C ASN A 61 3.81 4.81 -6.35
N TYR A 62 3.81 3.60 -6.94
CA TYR A 62 4.31 2.39 -6.29
C TYR A 62 5.78 2.55 -5.85
N TRP A 63 6.66 3.06 -6.71
CA TRP A 63 8.07 3.24 -6.37
C TRP A 63 8.30 4.33 -5.33
N ASN A 64 7.55 5.44 -5.39
CA ASN A 64 7.56 6.47 -4.35
C ASN A 64 7.16 5.91 -2.99
N ILE A 65 6.13 5.07 -2.94
CA ILE A 65 5.71 4.38 -1.71
C ILE A 65 6.76 3.37 -1.25
N ASN A 66 7.27 2.53 -2.16
CA ASN A 66 8.21 1.46 -1.82
C ASN A 66 9.58 2.01 -1.34
N SER A 67 9.93 3.23 -1.75
CA SER A 67 11.12 3.97 -1.29
C SER A 67 10.85 4.89 -0.10
N SER A 68 9.60 5.03 0.35
CA SER A 68 9.25 5.88 1.48
C SER A 68 10.01 5.49 2.76
N LYS A 69 10.18 6.45 3.67
CA LYS A 69 10.83 6.21 4.98
C LYS A 69 10.16 5.07 5.74
N LYS A 70 8.83 5.02 5.76
CA LYS A 70 8.04 4.00 6.47
C LYS A 70 8.34 2.59 5.95
N VAL A 71 8.32 2.40 4.64
CA VAL A 71 8.59 1.10 4.01
C VAL A 71 10.06 0.72 4.16
N SER A 72 10.97 1.70 4.00
CA SER A 72 12.41 1.51 4.21
C SER A 72 12.74 1.08 5.64
N GLU A 73 12.08 1.69 6.63
CA GLU A 73 12.23 1.31 8.03
C GLU A 73 11.68 -0.09 8.29
N ALA A 74 10.50 -0.41 7.78
CA ALA A 74 9.92 -1.75 7.88
C ALA A 74 10.85 -2.83 7.28
N ASN A 75 11.45 -2.59 6.10
CA ASN A 75 12.38 -3.51 5.43
C ASN A 75 13.63 -3.85 6.26
N ARG A 76 14.02 -3.00 7.23
CA ARG A 76 15.22 -3.24 8.04
C ARG A 76 14.97 -4.16 9.22
N ASN A 77 13.71 -4.44 9.56
CA ASN A 77 13.38 -5.29 10.69
C ASN A 77 13.38 -6.76 10.27
N THR A 78 13.75 -7.60 11.21
CA THR A 78 13.76 -9.05 11.12
C THR A 78 12.67 -9.64 12.02
N LYS A 79 12.50 -10.96 11.97
CA LYS A 79 11.61 -11.69 12.87
C LYS A 79 11.93 -11.50 14.35
N LEU A 80 13.19 -11.18 14.67
CA LEU A 80 13.63 -10.95 16.05
C LEU A 80 13.24 -9.56 16.56
N ASP A 81 12.99 -8.60 15.67
CA ASP A 81 12.72 -7.20 16.03
C ASP A 81 11.24 -6.93 16.31
N VAL A 82 10.36 -7.92 16.10
CA VAL A 82 8.91 -7.77 16.16
C VAL A 82 8.28 -8.77 17.13
N SER A 83 7.12 -8.43 17.69
CA SER A 83 6.39 -9.31 18.59
C SER A 83 5.66 -10.44 17.86
N ASP A 84 5.29 -10.20 16.60
CA ASP A 84 4.66 -11.16 15.71
C ASP A 84 5.56 -11.39 14.48
N PRO A 85 6.37 -12.46 14.46
CA PRO A 85 7.25 -12.77 13.34
C PRO A 85 6.54 -12.96 11.99
N ALA A 86 5.25 -13.33 11.99
CA ALA A 86 4.51 -13.60 10.75
C ALA A 86 4.31 -12.33 9.91
N VAL A 87 4.33 -11.15 10.53
CA VAL A 87 4.19 -9.87 9.80
C VAL A 87 5.36 -9.61 8.84
N ILE A 88 6.54 -10.16 9.14
CA ILE A 88 7.73 -10.10 8.28
C ILE A 88 7.57 -11.03 7.08
N ASP A 89 7.09 -12.26 7.31
CA ASP A 89 6.86 -13.23 6.23
C ASP A 89 5.81 -12.72 5.24
N ASP A 90 4.70 -12.19 5.74
CA ASP A 90 3.66 -11.61 4.90
C ASP A 90 4.16 -10.43 4.08
N PHE A 91 5.02 -9.59 4.66
CA PHE A 91 5.61 -8.46 3.96
C PHE A 91 6.54 -8.90 2.83
N MET A 92 7.40 -9.87 3.10
CA MET A 92 8.29 -10.45 2.08
C MET A 92 7.50 -11.14 0.98
N ARG A 93 6.45 -11.88 1.34
CA ARG A 93 5.53 -12.51 0.39
C ARG A 93 4.88 -11.47 -0.52
N ILE A 94 4.28 -10.42 0.05
CA ILE A 94 3.69 -9.32 -0.72
C ILE A 94 4.74 -8.75 -1.69
N LYS A 95 5.94 -8.40 -1.20
CA LYS A 95 7.00 -7.81 -2.03
C LYS A 95 7.53 -8.73 -3.13
N SER A 96 7.37 -10.05 -3.00
CA SER A 96 7.78 -11.00 -4.03
C SER A 96 6.78 -11.16 -5.17
N GLU A 97 5.56 -10.62 -5.02
CA GLU A 97 4.55 -10.68 -6.08
C GLU A 97 4.97 -9.85 -7.29
N THR A 98 4.71 -10.39 -8.48
CA THR A 98 5.09 -9.79 -9.76
C THR A 98 3.89 -9.13 -10.43
N ALA A 99 4.13 -7.97 -11.04
CA ALA A 99 3.11 -7.29 -11.83
C ALA A 99 2.67 -8.15 -13.03
N PRO A 100 1.38 -8.11 -13.40
CA PRO A 100 0.90 -8.66 -14.67
C PRO A 100 1.67 -8.05 -15.85
N GLN A 101 1.99 -8.87 -16.85
CA GLN A 101 2.58 -8.37 -18.09
C GLN A 101 1.58 -7.48 -18.83
N ALA A 102 2.04 -6.32 -19.27
CA ALA A 102 1.29 -5.40 -20.11
C ALA A 102 2.16 -5.01 -21.30
N GLU A 103 1.84 -5.60 -22.45
CA GLU A 103 2.53 -5.41 -23.72
C GLU A 103 1.51 -5.11 -24.82
N GLY A 104 1.96 -4.37 -25.83
CA GLY A 104 1.16 -3.96 -26.99
C GLY A 104 1.50 -2.56 -27.46
N THR A 105 0.90 -2.17 -28.58
CA THR A 105 1.06 -0.85 -29.19
C THR A 105 -0.31 -0.21 -29.41
N CYS A 106 -0.43 1.08 -29.06
CA CYS A 106 -1.66 1.84 -29.29
C CYS A 106 -1.82 2.34 -30.74
N TYR A 107 -1.08 1.76 -31.69
CA TYR A 107 -1.14 2.07 -33.13
C TYR A 107 -1.77 0.94 -33.96
N ALA A 108 -2.50 0.01 -33.32
CA ALA A 108 -3.25 -1.03 -34.03
C ALA A 108 -4.41 -0.45 -34.87
N THR A 109 -4.79 -1.18 -35.92
CA THR A 109 -5.89 -0.80 -36.84
C THR A 109 -7.23 -1.39 -36.43
N SER A 110 -7.27 -2.18 -35.35
CA SER A 110 -8.46 -2.82 -34.82
C SER A 110 -8.87 -2.19 -33.48
N THR A 111 -10.10 -1.67 -33.41
CA THR A 111 -10.72 -1.20 -32.15
C THR A 111 -10.67 -2.28 -31.07
N ALA A 112 -10.98 -3.53 -31.41
CA ALA A 112 -10.98 -4.64 -30.45
C ALA A 112 -9.58 -4.92 -29.88
N GLU A 113 -8.56 -4.89 -30.73
CA GLU A 113 -7.16 -5.08 -30.32
C GLU A 113 -6.70 -3.96 -29.38
N LEU A 114 -7.02 -2.70 -29.71
CA LEU A 114 -6.71 -1.54 -28.86
C LEU A 114 -7.38 -1.62 -27.49
N LEU A 115 -8.64 -2.04 -27.43
CA LEU A 115 -9.36 -2.22 -26.17
C LEU A 115 -8.79 -3.37 -25.34
N GLU A 116 -8.35 -4.46 -25.98
CA GLU A 116 -7.68 -5.57 -25.29
C GLU A 116 -6.33 -5.15 -24.70
N ILE A 117 -5.55 -4.38 -25.47
CA ILE A 117 -4.29 -3.78 -25.01
C ILE A 117 -4.55 -2.85 -23.83
N ALA A 118 -5.54 -1.96 -23.94
CA ALA A 118 -5.94 -1.05 -22.86
C ALA A 118 -6.34 -1.82 -21.58
N ALA A 119 -7.07 -2.92 -21.71
CA ALA A 119 -7.46 -3.77 -20.58
C ALA A 119 -6.25 -4.40 -19.87
N ARG A 120 -5.23 -4.85 -20.60
CA ARG A 120 -3.96 -5.34 -20.02
C ARG A 120 -3.24 -4.24 -19.24
N TYR A 121 -3.10 -3.04 -19.82
CA TYR A 121 -2.49 -1.90 -19.16
C TYR A 121 -3.25 -1.49 -17.89
N ASN A 122 -4.58 -1.46 -17.93
CA ASN A 122 -5.41 -1.16 -16.77
C ASN A 122 -5.29 -2.24 -15.68
N THR A 123 -5.21 -3.52 -16.05
CA THR A 123 -4.99 -4.61 -15.09
C THR A 123 -3.65 -4.45 -14.39
N ALA A 124 -2.58 -4.13 -15.13
CA ALA A 124 -1.27 -3.84 -14.53
C ALA A 124 -1.31 -2.58 -13.63
N ALA A 125 -1.99 -1.51 -14.07
CA ALA A 125 -2.15 -0.29 -13.28
C ALA A 125 -2.85 -0.56 -11.93
N GLN A 126 -3.96 -1.29 -11.95
CA GLN A 126 -4.69 -1.70 -10.75
C GLN A 126 -3.82 -2.56 -9.82
N TRP A 127 -3.00 -3.45 -10.38
CA TRP A 127 -2.06 -4.24 -9.59
C TRP A 127 -1.08 -3.33 -8.84
N TYR A 128 -0.44 -2.37 -9.51
CA TYR A 128 0.51 -1.44 -8.85
C TYR A 128 -0.16 -0.61 -7.75
N GLU A 129 -1.37 -0.12 -8.01
CA GLU A 129 -2.14 0.64 -7.03
C GLU A 129 -2.43 -0.20 -5.76
N GLN A 130 -2.95 -1.42 -5.94
CA GLN A 130 -3.25 -2.32 -4.84
C GLN A 130 -1.99 -2.76 -4.10
N GLN A 131 -0.91 -3.02 -4.85
CA GLN A 131 0.35 -3.44 -4.28
C GLN A 131 0.96 -2.36 -3.40
N ALA A 132 0.88 -1.09 -3.82
CA ALA A 132 1.36 0.03 -3.02
C ALA A 132 0.59 0.18 -1.69
N LYS A 133 -0.73 -0.02 -1.72
CA LYS A 133 -1.58 -0.03 -0.50
C LYS A 133 -1.16 -1.16 0.44
N ARG A 134 -1.06 -2.39 -0.06
CA ARG A 134 -0.68 -3.57 0.72
C ARG A 134 0.70 -3.45 1.36
N ILE A 135 1.69 -2.93 0.63
CA ILE A 135 3.03 -2.65 1.16
C ILE A 135 2.96 -1.62 2.29
N THR A 136 2.19 -0.55 2.12
CA THR A 136 2.06 0.52 3.12
C THR A 136 1.40 0.04 4.41
N GLU A 137 0.35 -0.77 4.27
CA GLU A 137 -0.38 -1.39 5.38
C GLU A 137 0.52 -2.36 6.15
N GLN A 138 1.20 -3.25 5.43
CA GLN A 138 2.04 -4.27 6.05
C GLN A 138 3.30 -3.66 6.69
N ALA A 139 3.89 -2.63 6.09
CA ALA A 139 4.92 -1.84 6.75
C ALA A 139 4.42 -1.21 8.07
N GLY A 140 3.16 -0.77 8.11
CA GLY A 140 2.53 -0.28 9.36
C GLY A 140 2.40 -1.37 10.43
N LYS A 141 2.02 -2.58 10.03
CA LYS A 141 1.94 -3.73 10.96
C LYS A 141 3.31 -4.10 11.54
N ILE A 142 4.36 -4.10 10.72
CA ILE A 142 5.74 -4.35 11.18
C ILE A 142 6.13 -3.33 12.26
N LEU A 143 5.96 -2.04 11.99
CA LEU A 143 6.35 -0.98 12.93
C LEU A 143 5.55 -1.06 14.23
N LYS A 144 4.24 -1.31 14.15
CA LYS A 144 3.40 -1.52 15.34
C LYS A 144 3.84 -2.74 16.15
N SER A 145 4.19 -3.84 15.48
CA SER A 145 4.65 -5.06 16.15
C SER A 145 6.03 -4.86 16.79
N LYS A 146 6.90 -4.04 16.20
CA LYS A 146 8.17 -3.61 16.80
C LYS A 146 7.97 -2.77 18.06
N GLU A 147 7.05 -1.80 18.00
CA GLU A 147 6.70 -0.97 19.17
C GLU A 147 6.16 -1.85 20.30
N GLN A 148 5.28 -2.81 19.97
CA GLN A 148 4.75 -3.76 20.94
C GLN A 148 5.87 -4.60 21.56
N LYS A 149 6.76 -5.18 20.75
CA LYS A 149 7.92 -5.91 21.26
C LYS A 149 8.77 -5.07 22.20
N THR A 150 9.07 -3.84 21.81
CA THR A 150 9.86 -2.90 22.62
C THR A 150 9.20 -2.66 23.99
N LEU A 151 7.87 -2.50 24.02
CA LEU A 151 7.13 -2.34 25.27
C LEU A 151 7.15 -3.62 26.12
N ASP A 152 7.01 -4.79 25.51
CA ASP A 152 7.02 -6.07 26.22
C ASP A 152 8.41 -6.37 26.81
N ASP A 153 9.48 -6.10 26.07
CA ASP A 153 10.86 -6.23 26.54
C ASP A 153 11.12 -5.26 27.72
N LEU A 154 10.63 -4.01 27.63
CA LEU A 154 10.73 -3.05 28.74
C LEU A 154 9.94 -3.51 29.98
N LYS A 155 8.74 -4.08 29.80
CA LYS A 155 7.96 -4.64 30.92
C LYS A 155 8.69 -5.79 31.60
N ALA A 156 9.31 -6.68 30.82
CA ALA A 156 10.12 -7.76 31.35
C ALA A 156 11.31 -7.20 32.17
N GLN A 157 11.97 -6.16 31.65
CA GLN A 157 13.06 -5.48 32.34
C GLN A 157 12.62 -4.80 33.65
N VAL A 158 11.45 -4.12 33.66
CA VAL A 158 10.88 -3.55 34.88
C VAL A 158 10.62 -4.66 35.90
N ASN A 159 10.04 -5.79 35.50
CA ASN A 159 9.76 -6.89 36.43
C ASN A 159 11.03 -7.49 37.05
N ASP A 160 12.08 -7.68 36.24
CA ASP A 160 13.37 -8.18 36.69
C ASP A 160 14.02 -7.22 37.71
N LEU A 161 14.11 -5.93 37.36
CA LEU A 161 14.63 -4.90 38.25
C LEU A 161 13.79 -4.75 39.53
N LEU A 162 12.47 -4.90 39.43
CA LEU A 162 11.58 -4.84 40.57
C LEU A 162 11.83 -6.01 41.54
N SER A 163 12.15 -7.20 41.01
CA SER A 163 12.55 -8.34 41.83
C SER A 163 13.87 -8.05 42.55
N GLN A 164 14.89 -7.60 41.82
CA GLN A 164 16.20 -7.24 42.38
C GLN A 164 16.09 -6.16 43.45
N ALA A 165 15.30 -5.11 43.18
CA ALA A 165 15.06 -4.02 44.12
C ALA A 165 14.39 -4.52 45.41
N LYS A 166 13.40 -5.42 45.30
CA LYS A 166 12.72 -6.01 46.47
C LYS A 166 13.66 -6.87 47.30
N ASP A 167 14.48 -7.70 46.66
CA ASP A 167 15.47 -8.55 47.36
C ASP A 167 16.50 -7.70 48.09
N LEU A 168 16.97 -6.61 47.45
CA LEU A 168 17.90 -5.66 48.05
C LEU A 168 17.27 -4.91 49.23
N ALA A 169 16.02 -4.49 49.11
CA ALA A 169 15.28 -3.84 50.19
C ALA A 169 15.06 -4.78 51.38
N ALA A 170 14.75 -6.06 51.13
CA ALA A 170 14.61 -7.08 52.16
C ALA A 170 15.95 -7.32 52.89
N SER A 171 17.05 -7.45 52.16
CA SER A 171 18.39 -7.60 52.74
C SER A 171 18.78 -6.38 53.60
N ALA A 172 18.49 -5.16 53.14
CA ALA A 172 18.72 -3.95 53.92
C ALA A 172 17.91 -3.95 55.23
N GLN A 173 16.66 -4.41 55.17
CA GLN A 173 15.80 -4.53 56.35
C GLN A 173 16.33 -5.56 57.36
N ASP A 174 16.75 -6.74 56.89
CA ASP A 174 17.31 -7.80 57.74
C ASP A 174 18.62 -7.36 58.42
N ASN A 175 19.42 -6.54 57.73
CA ASN A 175 20.65 -5.96 58.26
C ASN A 175 20.44 -4.62 59.00
N GLN A 176 19.19 -4.19 59.20
CA GLN A 176 18.81 -2.93 59.85
C GLN A 176 19.45 -1.67 59.23
N VAL A 177 19.75 -1.70 57.94
CA VAL A 177 20.32 -0.59 57.19
C VAL A 177 19.22 0.40 56.85
N ASN A 178 19.26 1.57 57.48
CA ASN A 178 18.32 2.65 57.22
C ASN A 178 19.08 3.86 56.66
N SER A 179 19.08 4.00 55.34
CA SER A 179 19.72 5.09 54.62
C SER A 179 18.73 5.82 53.71
N ALA A 180 19.07 7.05 53.33
CA ALA A 180 18.30 7.78 52.33
C ALA A 180 18.20 7.01 51.00
N ALA A 181 19.22 6.21 50.66
CA ALA A 181 19.22 5.38 49.46
C ALA A 181 18.21 4.22 49.55
N ILE A 182 18.11 3.56 50.71
CA ILE A 182 17.08 2.51 50.94
C ILE A 182 15.66 3.11 50.91
N ALA A 183 15.47 4.32 51.44
CA ALA A 183 14.19 5.02 51.33
C ALA A 183 13.83 5.35 49.86
N GLN A 184 14.81 5.77 49.06
CA GLN A 184 14.64 6.01 47.63
C GLN A 184 14.34 4.72 46.85
N LEU A 185 15.01 3.61 47.17
CA LEU A 185 14.72 2.30 46.60
C LEU A 185 13.28 1.87 46.85
N ASN A 186 12.83 1.95 48.11
CA ASN A 186 11.46 1.63 48.46
C ASN A 186 10.44 2.50 47.72
N LYS A 187 10.73 3.80 47.56
CA LYS A 187 9.89 4.69 46.75
C LYS A 187 9.85 4.25 45.27
N ALA A 188 11.00 3.95 44.67
CA ALA A 188 11.08 3.49 43.29
C ALA A 188 10.31 2.17 43.06
N ILE A 189 10.34 1.26 44.03
CA ILE A 189 9.52 0.03 44.03
C ILE A 189 8.02 0.37 44.01
N GLN A 190 7.58 1.29 44.88
CA GLN A 190 6.16 1.70 44.92
C GLN A 190 5.73 2.38 43.62
N ASP A 191 6.55 3.27 43.08
CA ASP A 191 6.28 3.95 41.81
C ASP A 191 6.22 2.94 40.65
N ALA A 192 7.08 1.92 40.62
CA ALA A 192 7.08 0.86 39.60
C ALA A 192 5.87 -0.09 39.69
N LEU A 193 5.24 -0.21 40.86
CA LEU A 193 4.02 -1.00 41.06
C LEU A 193 2.75 -0.30 40.57
N GLN A 194 2.82 1.00 40.27
CA GLN A 194 1.69 1.74 39.73
C GLN A 194 1.32 1.27 38.32
N ALA A 195 0.04 1.26 38.00
CA ALA A 195 -0.48 0.76 36.72
C ALA A 195 0.03 1.57 35.50
N ASP A 196 0.40 2.83 35.69
CA ASP A 196 0.91 3.71 34.65
C ASP A 196 2.40 3.52 34.36
N ALA A 197 3.15 2.86 35.24
CA ALA A 197 4.60 2.66 35.13
C ALA A 197 5.01 1.94 33.84
N THR A 198 4.14 1.10 33.27
CA THR A 198 4.41 0.38 32.02
C THR A 198 3.33 0.57 30.95
N ARG A 199 2.56 1.66 31.03
CA ARG A 199 1.45 1.93 30.10
C ARG A 199 1.91 2.12 28.65
N ASN A 200 3.11 2.67 28.45
CA ASN A 200 3.72 2.95 27.16
C ASN A 200 5.24 2.91 27.27
N ILE A 201 5.93 2.99 26.13
CA ILE A 201 7.39 2.87 26.03
C ILE A 201 8.11 3.93 26.87
N GLU A 202 7.62 5.17 26.87
CA GLU A 202 8.24 6.27 27.62
C GLU A 202 8.16 6.05 29.13
N ALA A 203 6.97 5.71 29.64
CA ALA A 203 6.75 5.40 31.04
C ALA A 203 7.61 4.20 31.47
N ALA A 204 7.58 3.10 30.70
CA ALA A 204 8.34 1.91 31.01
C ALA A 204 9.85 2.19 31.05
N ARG A 205 10.37 3.00 30.11
CA ARG A 205 11.78 3.41 30.10
C ARG A 205 12.15 4.28 31.31
N ALA A 206 11.30 5.22 31.68
CA ALA A 206 11.52 6.04 32.87
C ALA A 206 11.54 5.18 34.15
N THR A 207 10.64 4.21 34.25
CA THR A 207 10.62 3.26 35.38
C THR A 207 11.86 2.39 35.43
N VAL A 208 12.34 1.87 34.29
CA VAL A 208 13.62 1.14 34.21
C VAL A 208 14.77 2.01 34.74
N GLN A 209 14.90 3.25 34.26
CA GLN A 209 15.95 4.16 34.68
C GLN A 209 15.88 4.47 36.18
N ASN A 210 14.68 4.75 36.70
CA ASN A 210 14.48 5.04 38.12
C ASN A 210 14.85 3.85 39.00
N LEU A 211 14.43 2.63 38.64
CA LEU A 211 14.79 1.42 39.37
C LEU A 211 16.31 1.17 39.33
N GLN A 212 16.95 1.28 38.16
CA GLN A 212 18.40 1.12 38.01
C GLN A 212 19.18 2.10 38.90
N HIS A 213 18.82 3.38 38.86
CA HIS A 213 19.46 4.40 39.69
C HIS A 213 19.26 4.13 41.19
N ALA A 214 18.06 3.73 41.61
CA ALA A 214 17.77 3.47 43.00
C ALA A 214 18.45 2.19 43.53
N ILE A 215 18.50 1.12 42.73
CA ILE A 215 19.24 -0.10 43.03
C ILE A 215 20.72 0.23 43.22
N GLN A 216 21.34 0.93 42.27
CA GLN A 216 22.75 1.28 42.36
C GLN A 216 23.08 2.12 43.61
N ALA A 217 22.22 3.09 43.93
CA ALA A 217 22.40 3.91 45.14
C ALA A 217 22.28 3.09 46.42
N ALA A 218 21.34 2.14 46.46
CA ALA A 218 21.14 1.26 47.59
C ALA A 218 22.32 0.29 47.79
N GLU A 219 22.80 -0.35 46.71
CA GLU A 219 23.99 -1.20 46.73
C GLU A 219 25.21 -0.47 47.29
N ASN A 220 25.43 0.79 46.87
CA ASN A 220 26.51 1.62 47.39
C ASN A 220 26.37 1.97 48.88
N SER A 221 25.16 1.91 49.44
CA SER A 221 24.92 2.17 50.87
C SER A 221 25.02 0.93 51.75
N LEU A 222 25.08 -0.26 51.14
CA LEU A 222 25.18 -1.56 51.80
C LEU A 222 26.62 -2.09 51.84
N ASN A 223 27.49 -1.58 50.95
CA ASN A 223 28.94 -1.80 50.94
C ASN A 223 29.65 -0.77 51.84
#